data_AF-A0AAD1ZPN7-F1
#
_entry.id   AF-A0AAD1ZPN7-F1
#
_cell.length_a   1.000
_cell.length_b   1.000
_cell.length_c   1.000
_cell.angle_alpha   90.00
_cell.angle_beta   90.00
_cell.angle_gamma   90.00
#
_symmetry.space_group_name_H-M   'P 1'
#
loop_
_entity.id
_entity.type
_entity.pdbx_description
1 polymer ?
#
loop_
_entity_poly.entity_id
_entity_poly.type
_entity_poly.pdbx_seq_one_letter_code
_entity_poly.pdbx_strand_id
1 'polypeptide(L)'
;MLLAVLIANSEGNILVERFNGVPAEERLHWRSFLVKLGADNLKGVKSEELLVACHNGFKTEHCNISETSIIVCFTTDHASRTKASEAMSRSVYITYTVFGDVSIFVVGKDEYDELALAEAILVITSALKDVCRKPPTERIFLDKYGKICLCLDEIVWKIHPSFKINTTQNRRSCSFTVSIRTSCSSIRYTRDRISLAFGDAYGNQVYAPRLDDPRTGTFERCSTDTFEIYGPCTYQICYLYLYRSGYDGWIPYDVTVYAYNSRPVTFYYNELIPAGTWYGFDNCYDYGAAASAAMK
;
A
#
# COMPACT_ATOMS: atom_id res chain seq x y z
N MET A 1 0.86 3.94 -6.65
CA MET A 1 0.31 2.75 -5.96
C MET A 1 -1.06 3.03 -5.34
N LEU A 2 -1.97 2.05 -5.35
CA LEU A 2 -3.21 2.09 -4.55
C LEU A 2 -2.87 1.82 -3.08
N LEU A 3 -2.81 2.87 -2.26
CA LEU A 3 -2.35 2.80 -0.88
C LEU A 3 -3.40 2.25 0.08
N ALA A 4 -4.66 2.63 -0.09
CA ALA A 4 -5.72 2.19 0.80
C ALA A 4 -7.09 2.13 0.13
N VAL A 5 -7.90 1.16 0.57
CA VAL A 5 -9.34 1.11 0.35
C VAL A 5 -10.00 0.97 1.72
N LEU A 6 -10.90 1.89 2.05
CA LEU A 6 -11.61 1.92 3.32
C LEU A 6 -13.10 2.08 3.08
N ILE A 7 -13.92 1.30 3.78
CA ILE A 7 -15.38 1.40 3.77
C ILE A 7 -15.85 1.62 5.20
N ALA A 8 -16.62 2.67 5.43
CA ALA A 8 -17.19 3.01 6.72
C ALA A 8 -18.72 3.18 6.64
N ASN A 9 -19.42 2.94 7.75
CA ASN A 9 -20.84 3.23 7.84
C ASN A 9 -21.09 4.75 7.98
N SER A 10 -22.35 5.16 8.03
CA SER A 10 -22.74 6.57 8.21
C SER A 10 -22.31 7.20 9.54
N GLU A 11 -21.95 6.39 10.54
CA GLU A 11 -21.43 6.85 11.84
C GLU A 11 -19.91 7.04 11.84
N GLY A 12 -19.22 6.64 10.76
CA GLY A 12 -17.76 6.66 10.67
C GLY A 12 -17.07 5.41 11.23
N ASN A 13 -17.83 4.37 11.59
CA ASN A 13 -17.26 3.08 11.97
C ASN A 13 -16.72 2.36 10.72
N ILE A 14 -15.47 1.92 10.80
CA ILE A 14 -14.82 1.23 9.69
C ILE A 14 -15.34 -0.20 9.62
N LEU A 15 -15.96 -0.53 8.49
CA LEU A 15 -16.46 -1.87 8.19
C LEU A 15 -15.35 -2.71 7.55
N VAL A 16 -14.63 -2.15 6.56
CA VAL A 16 -13.53 -2.83 5.87
C VAL A 16 -12.38 -1.86 5.66
N GLU A 17 -11.15 -2.35 5.86
CA GLU A 17 -9.93 -1.63 5.50
C GLU A 17 -8.94 -2.56 4.79
N ARG A 18 -8.26 -2.01 3.79
CA ARG A 18 -7.12 -2.61 3.08
C ARG A 18 -6.07 -1.55 2.89
N PHE A 19 -4.85 -1.85 3.32
CA PHE A 19 -3.70 -0.97 3.19
C PHE A 19 -2.57 -1.70 2.47
N ASN A 20 -1.98 -1.04 1.47
CA ASN A 20 -0.85 -1.53 0.71
C ASN A 20 0.32 -0.56 0.87
N GLY A 21 1.43 -1.05 1.42
CA GLY A 21 2.63 -0.23 1.61
C GLY A 21 2.45 0.95 2.59
N VAL A 22 1.39 0.96 3.40
CA VAL A 22 1.21 1.95 4.49
C VAL A 22 1.70 1.33 5.80
N PRO A 23 2.69 1.95 6.48
CA PRO A 23 3.20 1.46 7.77
C PRO A 23 2.10 1.39 8.83
N ALA A 24 2.16 0.39 9.71
CA ALA A 24 1.10 0.12 10.70
C ALA A 24 0.83 1.33 11.61
N GLU A 25 1.87 2.06 11.99
CA GLU A 25 1.81 3.28 12.82
C GLU A 25 1.10 4.46 12.12
N GLU A 26 1.12 4.51 10.79
CA GLU A 26 0.45 5.55 10.00
C GLU A 26 -1.03 5.21 9.75
N ARG A 27 -1.44 3.94 9.86
CA ARG A 27 -2.81 3.51 9.53
C ARG A 27 -3.87 4.11 10.44
N LEU A 28 -3.61 4.22 11.74
CA LEU A 28 -4.54 4.85 12.67
C LEU A 28 -4.82 6.31 12.27
N HIS A 29 -3.76 7.02 11.88
CA HIS A 29 -3.84 8.39 11.38
C HIS A 29 -4.68 8.48 10.10
N TRP A 30 -4.46 7.57 9.14
CA TRP A 30 -5.26 7.48 7.91
C TRP A 30 -6.74 7.18 8.19
N ARG A 31 -7.03 6.26 9.12
CA ARG A 31 -8.41 5.92 9.52
C ARG A 31 -9.15 7.15 10.05
N SER A 32 -8.57 7.83 11.03
CA SER A 32 -9.16 9.03 11.62
C SER A 32 -9.32 10.15 10.59
N PHE A 33 -8.32 10.33 9.74
CA PHE A 33 -8.33 11.35 8.70
C PHE A 33 -9.43 11.12 7.64
N LEU A 34 -9.54 9.91 7.09
CA LEU A 34 -10.53 9.59 6.05
C LEU A 34 -11.96 9.65 6.58
N VAL A 35 -12.20 9.16 7.79
CA VAL A 35 -13.53 9.24 8.43
C VAL A 35 -13.92 10.71 8.67
N LYS A 36 -13.00 11.54 9.14
CA LYS A 36 -13.25 12.97 9.32
C LYS A 36 -13.54 13.67 7.98
N LEU A 37 -12.73 13.40 6.95
CA LEU A 37 -12.93 13.92 5.60
C LEU A 37 -14.34 13.58 5.08
N GLY A 38 -14.79 12.34 5.27
CA GLY A 38 -16.14 11.91 4.92
C GLY A 38 -17.23 12.65 5.69
N ALA A 39 -17.09 12.76 7.01
CA ALA A 39 -18.06 13.45 7.86
C ALA A 39 -18.27 14.93 7.46
N ASP A 40 -17.19 15.60 7.06
CA ASP A 40 -17.21 17.02 6.69
C ASP A 40 -17.79 17.25 5.27
N ASN A 41 -17.60 16.31 4.35
CA ASN A 41 -17.86 16.56 2.91
C ASN A 41 -18.99 15.73 2.30
N LEU A 42 -19.37 14.57 2.86
CA LEU A 42 -20.38 13.68 2.28
C LEU A 42 -21.82 14.05 2.68
N LYS A 43 -22.00 15.04 3.56
CA LYS A 43 -23.32 15.45 4.02
C LYS A 43 -24.13 16.09 2.90
N GLY A 44 -25.22 15.43 2.49
CA GLY A 44 -26.13 15.92 1.43
C GLY A 44 -25.66 15.60 0.01
N VAL A 45 -24.55 14.89 -0.14
CA VAL A 45 -24.04 14.38 -1.42
C VAL A 45 -24.94 13.24 -1.91
N LYS A 46 -25.19 13.17 -3.21
CA LYS A 46 -26.03 12.10 -3.77
C LYS A 46 -25.28 10.77 -3.76
N SER A 47 -26.02 9.66 -3.66
CA SER A 47 -25.40 8.34 -3.77
C SER A 47 -24.68 8.21 -5.12
N GLU A 48 -23.46 7.68 -5.09
CA GLU A 48 -22.53 7.50 -6.22
C GLU A 48 -21.94 8.78 -6.81
N GLU A 49 -22.20 9.94 -6.19
CA GLU A 49 -21.50 11.18 -6.55
C GLU A 49 -20.07 11.12 -6.01
N LEU A 50 -19.11 11.39 -6.90
CA LEU A 50 -17.69 11.21 -6.64
C LEU A 50 -17.08 12.52 -6.13
N LEU A 51 -16.33 12.44 -5.04
CA LEU A 51 -15.54 13.54 -4.50
C LEU A 51 -14.06 13.21 -4.56
N VAL A 52 -13.25 14.24 -4.77
CA VAL A 52 -11.80 14.13 -4.88
C VAL A 52 -11.15 15.08 -3.91
N ALA A 53 -10.13 14.60 -3.20
CA ALA A 53 -9.26 15.39 -2.35
C ALA A 53 -7.80 15.09 -2.68
N CYS A 54 -6.94 16.09 -2.47
CA CYS A 54 -5.49 15.91 -2.56
C CYS A 54 -4.86 16.30 -1.22
N HIS A 55 -3.91 15.49 -0.75
CA HIS A 55 -3.14 15.74 0.47
C HIS A 55 -1.65 15.83 0.16
N ASN A 56 -1.05 16.99 0.44
CA ASN A 56 0.39 17.22 0.29
C ASN A 56 1.13 16.71 1.54
N GLY A 57 1.92 15.64 1.40
CA GLY A 57 2.73 15.12 2.50
C GLY A 57 3.89 16.06 2.86
N PHE A 58 3.70 16.96 3.81
CA PHE A 58 4.80 17.62 4.52
C PHE A 58 5.10 16.86 5.82
N LYS A 59 6.21 16.12 5.86
CA LYS A 59 6.81 15.64 7.12
C LYS A 59 7.67 16.76 7.70
N THR A 60 7.33 17.24 8.89
CA THR A 60 8.29 17.88 9.81
C THR A 60 8.22 17.15 11.14
N GLU A 61 9.41 16.77 11.63
CA GLU A 61 9.63 16.14 12.92
C GLU A 61 8.95 16.96 14.03
N HIS A 62 8.13 16.30 14.84
CA HIS A 62 7.21 16.88 15.82
C HIS A 62 6.02 17.68 15.23
N CYS A 63 4.99 17.02 14.71
CA CYS A 63 3.65 17.63 14.71
C CYS A 63 2.50 16.63 14.53
N ASN A 64 1.43 16.89 15.28
CA ASN A 64 0.07 16.43 15.00
C ASN A 64 -0.26 16.71 13.52
N ILE A 65 -1.06 15.83 12.90
CA ILE A 65 -1.65 16.04 11.57
C ILE A 65 -2.28 17.44 11.53
N SER A 66 -1.58 18.43 10.99
CA SER A 66 -2.07 19.79 10.88
C SER A 66 -2.95 19.90 9.64
N GLU A 67 -4.18 20.32 9.85
CA GLU A 67 -5.31 20.47 8.91
C GLU A 67 -5.09 21.44 7.73
N THR A 68 -3.87 21.82 7.41
CA THR A 68 -3.59 22.93 6.48
C THR A 68 -2.98 22.42 5.19
N SER A 69 -3.79 21.83 4.31
CA SER A 69 -3.68 21.82 2.82
C SER A 69 -4.50 20.66 2.22
N ILE A 70 -5.83 20.66 2.39
CA ILE A 70 -6.72 19.75 1.65
C ILE A 70 -7.43 20.60 0.58
N ILE A 71 -7.22 20.26 -0.69
CA ILE A 71 -8.04 20.80 -1.78
C ILE A 71 -9.09 19.76 -2.08
N VAL A 72 -10.36 20.06 -1.76
CA VAL A 72 -11.50 19.23 -2.16
C VAL A 72 -12.02 19.77 -3.49
N CYS A 73 -11.94 18.96 -4.54
CA CYS A 73 -12.49 19.27 -5.86
C CYS A 73 -13.82 18.52 -6.02
N PHE A 74 -14.89 19.26 -6.31
CA PHE A 74 -16.20 18.70 -6.64
C PHE A 74 -16.27 18.47 -8.15
N THR A 75 -16.57 17.25 -8.60
CA THR A 75 -16.74 16.98 -10.03
C THR A 75 -18.15 17.34 -10.48
N THR A 76 -18.39 18.62 -10.72
CA THR A 76 -19.21 19.05 -11.86
C THR A 76 -18.63 20.36 -12.38
N ASP A 77 -18.14 20.30 -13.62
CA ASP A 77 -17.67 21.39 -14.47
C ASP A 77 -16.17 21.74 -14.53
N HIS A 78 -15.74 21.97 -15.77
CA HIS A 78 -14.40 21.87 -16.34
C HIS A 78 -13.39 22.98 -15.92
N ALA A 79 -13.60 23.67 -14.80
CA ALA A 79 -13.00 24.99 -14.56
C ALA A 79 -12.37 25.17 -13.17
N SER A 80 -11.22 24.55 -12.91
CA SER A 80 -10.26 25.06 -11.91
C SER A 80 -8.83 24.55 -12.15
N ARG A 81 -8.42 24.47 -13.43
CA ARG A 81 -7.00 24.37 -13.80
C ARG A 81 -6.35 25.76 -13.69
N THR A 82 -5.96 26.20 -12.50
CA THR A 82 -4.94 27.26 -12.34
C THR A 82 -4.54 27.38 -10.87
N LYS A 83 -3.47 26.66 -10.49
CA LYS A 83 -2.53 26.84 -9.34
C LYS A 83 -1.88 25.53 -8.85
N ALA A 84 -2.03 24.44 -9.59
CA ALA A 84 -1.47 23.13 -9.24
C ALA A 84 -0.13 22.81 -9.93
N SER A 85 0.73 23.80 -10.24
CA SER A 85 1.91 23.56 -11.08
C SER A 85 3.27 23.44 -10.36
N GLU A 86 3.38 23.51 -9.02
CA GLU A 86 4.71 23.50 -8.38
C GLU A 86 4.89 22.60 -7.13
N ALA A 87 3.95 21.68 -6.80
CA ALA A 87 4.06 20.85 -5.59
C ALA A 87 3.86 19.33 -5.80
N MET A 88 4.00 18.83 -7.02
CA MET A 88 3.49 17.51 -7.43
C MET A 88 4.37 16.29 -7.12
N SER A 89 5.43 16.40 -6.31
CA SER A 89 6.33 15.25 -6.08
C SER A 89 6.02 14.42 -4.82
N ARG A 90 5.01 14.79 -4.01
CA ARG A 90 4.67 14.12 -2.72
C ARG A 90 3.17 14.07 -2.40
N SER A 91 2.31 14.37 -3.37
CA SER A 91 0.86 14.43 -3.17
C SER A 91 0.22 13.05 -3.24
N VAL A 92 -0.66 12.75 -2.28
CA VAL A 92 -1.56 11.59 -2.31
C VAL A 92 -2.92 12.07 -2.78
N TYR A 93 -3.54 11.33 -3.70
CA TYR A 93 -4.91 11.57 -4.16
C TYR A 93 -5.87 10.68 -3.39
N ILE A 94 -7.04 11.22 -3.06
CA ILE A 94 -8.08 10.53 -2.33
C ILE A 94 -9.36 10.75 -3.11
N THR A 95 -9.96 9.65 -3.56
CA THR A 95 -11.29 9.69 -4.16
C THR A 95 -12.24 8.99 -3.22
N TYR A 96 -13.44 9.54 -3.04
CA TYR A 96 -14.40 9.01 -2.08
C TYR A 96 -15.84 9.31 -2.51
N THR A 97 -16.76 8.45 -2.08
CA THR A 97 -18.19 8.56 -2.43
C THR A 97 -19.06 7.93 -1.35
N VAL A 98 -20.34 8.27 -1.33
CA VAL A 98 -21.38 7.53 -0.59
C VAL A 98 -22.05 6.56 -1.54
N PHE A 99 -22.23 5.32 -1.11
CA PHE A 99 -23.03 4.34 -1.83
C PHE A 99 -24.00 3.66 -0.84
N GLY A 100 -25.30 3.95 -0.95
CA GLY A 100 -26.26 3.54 0.09
C GLY A 100 -26.03 4.28 1.40
N ASP A 101 -25.82 3.55 2.50
CA ASP A 101 -25.46 4.13 3.82
C ASP A 101 -23.97 3.97 4.18
N VAL A 102 -23.15 3.46 3.27
CA VAL A 102 -21.71 3.33 3.46
C VAL A 102 -20.97 4.39 2.65
N SER A 103 -19.84 4.81 3.18
CA SER A 103 -18.86 5.67 2.52
C SER A 103 -17.67 4.81 2.09
N ILE A 104 -17.15 5.07 0.89
CA ILE A 104 -16.04 4.36 0.28
C ILE A 104 -14.94 5.38 0.03
N PHE A 105 -13.72 5.08 0.49
CA PHE A 105 -12.54 5.90 0.34
C PHE A 105 -11.44 5.09 -0.34
N VAL A 106 -10.80 5.68 -1.33
CA VAL A 106 -9.71 5.07 -2.09
C VAL A 106 -8.57 6.07 -2.15
N VAL A 107 -7.38 5.62 -1.74
CA VAL A 107 -6.19 6.47 -1.60
C VAL A 107 -5.12 6.00 -2.57
N GLY A 108 -4.63 6.91 -3.41
CA GLY A 108 -3.64 6.65 -4.45
C GLY A 108 -2.44 7.55 -4.35
N LYS A 109 -1.29 7.02 -4.76
CA LYS A 109 -0.02 7.75 -4.90
C LYS A 109 0.56 7.50 -6.28
N ASP A 110 1.45 8.37 -6.74
CA ASP A 110 2.23 8.21 -7.97
C ASP A 110 1.31 8.08 -9.21
N GLU A 111 1.33 6.94 -9.90
CA GLU A 111 0.51 6.65 -11.08
C GLU A 111 -1.01 6.57 -10.81
N TYR A 112 -1.42 6.56 -9.53
CA TYR A 112 -2.82 6.55 -9.13
C TYR A 112 -3.30 7.97 -8.87
N ASP A 113 -3.48 8.70 -9.95
CA ASP A 113 -4.12 10.00 -9.95
C ASP A 113 -5.64 9.91 -9.77
N GLU A 114 -6.31 11.06 -9.79
CA GLU A 114 -7.76 11.19 -9.65
C GLU A 114 -8.55 10.25 -10.58
N LEU A 115 -8.11 10.11 -11.84
CA LEU A 115 -8.81 9.33 -12.86
C LEU A 115 -8.70 7.83 -12.56
N ALA A 116 -7.50 7.34 -12.27
CA ALA A 116 -7.28 5.94 -11.89
C ALA A 116 -8.06 5.57 -10.62
N LEU A 117 -8.16 6.48 -9.66
CA LEU A 117 -8.92 6.27 -8.43
C LEU A 117 -10.44 6.33 -8.66
N ALA A 118 -10.93 7.16 -9.58
CA ALA A 118 -12.33 7.19 -9.99
C ALA A 118 -12.75 5.84 -10.59
N GLU A 119 -11.92 5.28 -11.50
CA GLU A 119 -12.14 3.95 -12.06
C GLU A 119 -12.15 2.87 -10.97
N ALA A 120 -11.24 2.95 -9.99
CA ALA A 120 -11.21 2.03 -8.87
C ALA A 120 -12.52 2.06 -8.05
N ILE A 121 -13.06 3.25 -7.76
CA ILE A 121 -14.35 3.39 -7.07
C ILE A 121 -15.50 2.83 -7.89
N LEU A 122 -15.51 3.04 -9.21
CA LEU A 122 -16.53 2.47 -10.09
C LEU A 122 -16.52 0.94 -10.06
N VAL A 123 -15.34 0.33 -10.08
CA VAL A 123 -15.20 -1.13 -9.99
C VAL A 123 -15.66 -1.64 -8.62
N ILE A 124 -15.27 -0.97 -7.53
CA ILE A 124 -15.68 -1.32 -6.16
C ILE A 124 -17.20 -1.21 -6.01
N THR A 125 -17.80 -0.09 -6.40
CA THR A 125 -19.25 0.12 -6.30
C THR A 125 -20.03 -0.88 -7.15
N SER A 126 -19.55 -1.22 -8.35
CA SER A 126 -20.14 -2.28 -9.19
C SER A 126 -20.13 -3.63 -8.48
N ALA A 127 -19.01 -4.02 -7.87
CA ALA A 127 -18.94 -5.28 -7.13
C ALA A 127 -19.85 -5.29 -5.89
N LEU A 128 -19.96 -4.17 -5.18
CA LEU A 128 -20.90 -4.02 -4.07
C LEU A 128 -22.35 -4.15 -4.55
N LYS A 129 -22.71 -3.57 -5.70
CA LYS A 129 -24.03 -3.74 -6.33
C LYS A 129 -24.31 -5.20 -6.65
N ASP A 130 -23.34 -5.92 -7.20
CA ASP A 130 -23.51 -7.34 -7.57
C ASP A 130 -23.69 -8.25 -6.35
N VAL A 131 -22.96 -7.97 -5.26
CA VAL A 131 -23.06 -8.74 -4.01
C VAL A 131 -24.31 -8.38 -3.20
N CYS A 132 -24.62 -7.09 -3.08
CA CYS A 132 -25.71 -6.59 -2.23
C CYS A 132 -27.07 -6.58 -2.94
N ARG A 133 -27.10 -6.51 -4.27
CA ARG A 133 -28.30 -6.44 -5.14
C ARG A 133 -29.23 -5.23 -4.92
N LYS A 134 -28.91 -4.39 -3.94
CA LYS A 134 -29.57 -3.15 -3.56
C LYS A 134 -28.51 -2.21 -2.95
N PRO A 135 -28.77 -0.89 -2.86
CA PRO A 135 -27.89 0.01 -2.14
C PRO A 135 -27.59 -0.56 -0.74
N PRO A 136 -26.31 -0.72 -0.39
CA PRO A 136 -25.92 -1.38 0.84
C PRO A 136 -26.41 -0.56 2.03
N THR A 137 -26.99 -1.28 2.99
CA THR A 137 -27.08 -0.79 4.36
C THR A 137 -26.00 -1.45 5.21
N GLU A 138 -25.62 -0.90 6.36
CA GLU A 138 -24.63 -1.51 7.27
C GLU A 138 -25.01 -2.97 7.56
N ARG A 139 -26.31 -3.21 7.83
CA ARG A 139 -26.83 -4.56 8.07
C ARG A 139 -26.65 -5.49 6.87
N ILE A 140 -26.93 -5.03 5.65
CA ILE A 140 -26.77 -5.84 4.43
C ILE A 140 -25.29 -6.08 4.16
N PHE A 141 -24.47 -5.05 4.36
CA PHE A 141 -23.03 -5.11 4.19
C PHE A 141 -22.42 -6.18 5.11
N LEU A 142 -22.77 -6.16 6.40
CA LEU A 142 -22.29 -7.13 7.38
C LEU A 142 -22.80 -8.55 7.10
N ASP A 143 -24.05 -8.72 6.64
CA ASP A 143 -24.58 -10.03 6.21
C ASP A 143 -23.80 -10.63 5.02
N LYS A 144 -23.24 -9.77 4.15
CA LYS A 144 -22.45 -10.18 2.98
C LYS A 144 -20.95 -9.98 3.15
N TYR A 145 -20.48 -9.67 4.35
CA TYR A 145 -19.11 -9.24 4.65
C TYR A 145 -18.04 -10.11 3.99
N GLY A 146 -18.12 -11.43 4.18
CA GLY A 146 -17.13 -12.36 3.62
C GLY A 146 -17.03 -12.31 2.09
N LYS A 147 -18.17 -12.18 1.39
CA LYS A 147 -18.19 -12.04 -0.08
C LYS A 147 -17.66 -10.69 -0.52
N ILE A 148 -18.02 -9.63 0.19
CA ILE A 148 -17.54 -8.28 -0.09
C ILE A 148 -16.02 -8.22 0.05
N CYS A 149 -15.47 -8.75 1.15
CA CYS A 149 -14.02 -8.82 1.35
C CYS A 149 -13.32 -9.58 0.22
N LEU A 150 -13.83 -10.74 -0.20
CA LEU A 150 -13.24 -11.50 -1.30
C LEU A 150 -13.26 -10.70 -2.62
N CYS A 151 -14.37 -10.03 -2.95
CA CYS A 151 -14.44 -9.18 -4.14
C CYS A 151 -13.47 -7.99 -4.05
N LEU A 152 -13.37 -7.33 -2.89
CA LEU A 152 -12.43 -6.23 -2.68
C LEU A 152 -10.99 -6.70 -2.81
N ASP A 153 -10.65 -7.86 -2.26
CA ASP A 153 -9.31 -8.44 -2.38
C ASP A 153 -8.96 -8.72 -3.85
N GLU A 154 -9.89 -9.25 -4.64
CA GLU A 154 -9.70 -9.43 -6.10
C GLU A 154 -9.53 -8.11 -6.85
N ILE A 155 -10.29 -7.08 -6.47
CA ILE A 155 -10.25 -5.76 -7.13
C ILE A 155 -8.94 -5.05 -6.80
N VAL A 156 -8.58 -4.97 -5.51
CA VAL A 156 -7.30 -4.40 -5.07
C VAL A 156 -6.14 -5.14 -5.74
N TRP A 157 -6.24 -6.46 -5.90
CA TRP A 157 -5.25 -7.27 -6.61
C TRP A 157 -5.14 -6.96 -8.11
N LYS A 158 -6.26 -6.86 -8.83
CA LYS A 158 -6.27 -6.54 -10.27
C LYS A 158 -5.80 -5.11 -10.56
N ILE A 159 -6.10 -4.20 -9.64
CA ILE A 159 -5.80 -2.79 -9.79
C ILE A 159 -4.31 -2.55 -9.57
N HIS A 160 -3.63 -3.30 -8.69
CA HIS A 160 -2.20 -3.17 -8.46
C HIS A 160 -1.39 -3.47 -9.74
N PRO A 161 -0.49 -2.57 -10.21
CA PRO A 161 0.53 -2.99 -11.15
C PRO A 161 1.29 -4.15 -10.51
N SER A 162 1.21 -5.32 -11.13
CA SER A 162 1.90 -6.51 -10.67
C SER A 162 3.39 -6.18 -10.60
N PHE A 163 3.99 -6.25 -9.40
CA PHE A 163 5.44 -6.26 -9.31
C PHE A 163 5.95 -7.42 -10.17
N LYS A 164 6.70 -7.11 -11.23
CA LYS A 164 7.26 -8.09 -12.15
C LYS A 164 8.71 -8.30 -11.78
N ILE A 165 9.06 -9.56 -11.55
CA ILE A 165 10.44 -9.93 -11.31
C ILE A 165 11.20 -9.77 -12.63
N ASN A 166 12.05 -8.75 -12.72
CA ASN A 166 12.92 -8.58 -13.87
C ASN A 166 14.29 -9.22 -13.59
N THR A 167 14.71 -10.15 -14.45
CA THR A 167 16.06 -10.75 -14.37
C THR A 167 17.06 -9.78 -14.99
N THR A 168 17.72 -8.96 -14.18
CA THR A 168 18.81 -8.11 -14.67
C THR A 168 20.03 -8.99 -14.97
N GLN A 169 20.37 -9.16 -16.25
CA GLN A 169 21.58 -9.87 -16.69
C GLN A 169 22.83 -9.00 -16.47
N ASN A 170 23.18 -8.73 -15.22
CA ASN A 170 24.41 -8.00 -14.92
C ASN A 170 25.58 -9.00 -14.77
N ARG A 171 26.72 -8.74 -15.44
CA ARG A 171 27.90 -9.62 -15.45
C ARG A 171 28.65 -9.67 -14.10
N ARG A 172 28.29 -8.82 -13.13
CA ARG A 172 28.89 -8.75 -11.79
C ARG A 172 27.83 -9.07 -10.74
N SER A 173 28.16 -10.02 -9.85
CA SER A 173 27.34 -10.38 -8.70
C SER A 173 27.86 -9.67 -7.45
N CYS A 174 26.97 -9.01 -6.72
CA CYS A 174 27.21 -8.47 -5.39
C CYS A 174 26.50 -9.32 -4.34
N SER A 175 27.08 -9.39 -3.15
CA SER A 175 26.49 -10.02 -1.98
C SER A 175 25.74 -9.00 -1.13
N PHE A 176 24.60 -9.42 -0.59
CA PHE A 176 23.75 -8.66 0.29
C PHE A 176 23.45 -9.51 1.51
N THR A 177 23.43 -8.89 2.70
CA THR A 177 22.96 -9.55 3.91
C THR A 177 21.56 -9.02 4.20
N VAL A 178 20.57 -9.91 4.30
CA VAL A 178 19.20 -9.55 4.63
C VAL A 178 18.83 -10.15 5.97
N SER A 179 18.43 -9.30 6.91
CA SER A 179 17.92 -9.68 8.22
C SER A 179 16.40 -9.52 8.22
N ILE A 180 15.67 -10.59 8.51
CA ILE A 180 14.21 -10.61 8.59
C ILE A 180 13.81 -10.94 10.02
N ARG A 181 13.16 -10.01 10.71
CA ARG A 181 12.59 -10.27 12.03
C ARG A 181 11.15 -10.72 11.88
N THR A 182 10.79 -11.83 12.49
CA THR A 182 9.39 -12.30 12.53
C THR A 182 8.68 -11.75 13.77
N SER A 183 7.46 -11.25 13.60
CA SER A 183 6.68 -10.66 14.69
C SER A 183 6.28 -11.70 15.74
N CYS A 184 6.20 -11.28 16.99
CA CYS A 184 5.67 -12.12 18.08
C CYS A 184 4.17 -12.43 17.94
N SER A 185 3.46 -11.65 17.13
CA SER A 185 2.06 -11.90 16.77
C SER A 185 1.91 -12.89 15.61
N SER A 186 3.01 -13.30 14.95
CA SER A 186 3.01 -14.28 13.86
C SER A 186 2.56 -15.66 14.35
N ILE A 187 2.28 -16.58 13.44
CA ILE A 187 2.09 -18.00 13.80
C ILE A 187 3.40 -18.62 14.34
N ARG A 188 3.32 -19.77 15.03
CA ARG A 188 4.51 -20.39 15.66
C ARG A 188 5.60 -20.75 14.65
N TYR A 189 5.21 -21.38 13.54
CA TYR A 189 6.07 -21.75 12.42
C TYR A 189 5.24 -21.68 11.15
N THR A 190 5.84 -21.29 10.03
CA THR A 190 5.19 -21.25 8.72
C THR A 190 5.85 -22.25 7.77
N ARG A 191 5.05 -23.00 7.01
CA ARG A 191 5.54 -23.83 5.89
C ARG A 191 5.32 -23.15 4.54
N ASP A 192 4.87 -21.90 4.58
CA ASP A 192 4.63 -21.13 3.38
C ASP A 192 5.94 -20.79 2.70
N ARG A 193 5.88 -20.74 1.37
CA ARG A 193 7.01 -20.38 0.52
C ARG A 193 7.18 -18.88 0.56
N ILE A 194 8.36 -18.42 0.93
CA ILE A 194 8.65 -16.99 1.07
C ILE A 194 9.77 -16.63 0.10
N SER A 195 9.51 -15.64 -0.73
CA SER A 195 10.49 -15.05 -1.64
C SER A 195 10.60 -13.55 -1.38
N LEU A 196 11.73 -12.98 -1.77
CA LEU A 196 12.07 -11.58 -1.55
C LEU A 196 12.56 -10.96 -2.86
N ALA A 197 12.17 -9.71 -3.12
CA ALA A 197 12.77 -8.90 -4.16
C ALA A 197 13.02 -7.48 -3.64
N PHE A 198 14.16 -6.89 -3.98
CA PHE A 198 14.51 -5.52 -3.61
C PHE A 198 15.37 -4.88 -4.68
N GLY A 199 15.45 -3.55 -4.67
CA GLY A 199 16.24 -2.85 -5.68
C GLY A 199 16.32 -1.35 -5.48
N ASP A 200 16.82 -0.68 -6.51
CA ASP A 200 17.11 0.74 -6.51
C ASP A 200 16.31 1.53 -7.57
N ALA A 201 16.41 2.86 -7.52
CA ALA A 201 15.71 3.78 -8.41
C ALA A 201 16.20 3.71 -9.87
N TYR A 202 17.30 2.99 -10.14
CA TYR A 202 17.88 2.83 -11.47
C TYR A 202 17.40 1.54 -12.16
N GLY A 203 16.51 0.79 -11.51
CA GLY A 203 15.94 -0.45 -12.06
C GLY A 203 16.82 -1.69 -11.85
N ASN A 204 17.86 -1.63 -11.02
CA ASN A 204 18.57 -2.83 -10.60
C ASN A 204 17.73 -3.58 -9.57
N GLN A 205 17.47 -4.87 -9.83
CA GLN A 205 16.62 -5.69 -8.99
C GLN A 205 17.34 -6.97 -8.58
N VAL A 206 17.35 -7.25 -7.28
CA VAL A 206 17.79 -8.52 -6.70
C VAL A 206 16.55 -9.33 -6.33
N TYR A 207 16.52 -10.60 -6.72
CA TYR A 207 15.44 -11.53 -6.41
C TYR A 207 16.00 -12.77 -5.74
N ALA A 208 15.47 -13.11 -4.58
CA ALA A 208 15.78 -14.32 -3.83
C ALA A 208 14.53 -15.20 -3.75
N PRO A 209 14.45 -16.28 -4.54
CA PRO A 209 13.38 -17.27 -4.42
C PRO A 209 13.59 -18.13 -3.18
N ARG A 210 12.49 -18.54 -2.54
CA ARG A 210 12.46 -19.65 -1.56
C ARG A 210 13.49 -19.50 -0.43
N LEU A 211 13.39 -18.39 0.30
CA LEU A 211 14.11 -18.18 1.54
C LEU A 211 13.64 -19.13 2.66
N ASP A 212 12.45 -19.72 2.50
CA ASP A 212 11.91 -20.72 3.42
C ASP A 212 12.74 -22.01 3.42
N ASP A 213 13.14 -22.46 4.62
CA ASP A 213 13.65 -23.81 4.83
C ASP A 213 12.88 -24.49 6.00
N PRO A 214 11.93 -25.39 5.68
CA PRO A 214 11.13 -26.08 6.69
C PRO A 214 11.93 -26.91 7.70
N ARG A 215 13.23 -27.16 7.45
CA ARG A 215 14.09 -27.97 8.31
C ARG A 215 14.85 -27.16 9.37
N THR A 216 14.96 -25.84 9.19
CA THR A 216 15.80 -25.00 10.05
C THR A 216 15.02 -24.11 11.02
N GLY A 217 13.68 -24.16 10.98
CA GLY A 217 12.85 -23.28 11.81
C GLY A 217 12.90 -21.82 11.34
N THR A 218 13.19 -21.59 10.05
CA THR A 218 13.19 -20.24 9.49
C THR A 218 11.81 -19.60 9.65
N PHE A 219 11.78 -18.32 10.00
CA PHE A 219 10.56 -17.54 10.18
C PHE A 219 9.68 -17.98 11.37
N GLU A 220 10.30 -18.53 12.41
CA GLU A 220 9.64 -18.78 13.69
C GLU A 220 9.13 -17.50 14.37
N ARG A 221 8.08 -17.63 15.19
CA ARG A 221 7.55 -16.50 15.96
C ARG A 221 8.64 -15.87 16.83
N CYS A 222 8.74 -14.54 16.82
CA CYS A 222 9.75 -13.78 17.57
C CYS A 222 11.21 -14.12 17.18
N SER A 223 11.46 -14.72 16.02
CA SER A 223 12.83 -15.00 15.55
C SER A 223 13.42 -13.84 14.74
N THR A 224 14.72 -13.90 14.50
CA THR A 224 15.37 -13.12 13.44
C THR A 224 16.22 -14.07 12.62
N ASP A 225 15.98 -14.07 11.31
CA ASP A 225 16.65 -14.92 10.34
C ASP A 225 17.50 -14.07 9.40
N THR A 226 18.73 -14.48 9.14
CA THR A 226 19.68 -13.75 8.30
C THR A 226 20.09 -14.56 7.08
N PHE A 227 20.06 -13.93 5.91
CA PHE A 227 20.34 -14.56 4.62
C PHE A 227 21.44 -13.82 3.89
N GLU A 228 22.35 -14.55 3.26
CA GLU A 228 23.26 -14.03 2.25
C GLU A 228 22.64 -14.23 0.87
N ILE A 229 22.39 -13.12 0.17
CA ILE A 229 21.72 -13.09 -1.12
C ILE A 229 22.67 -12.52 -2.15
N TYR A 230 22.70 -13.15 -3.32
CA TYR A 230 23.53 -12.70 -4.44
C TYR A 230 22.65 -12.18 -5.58
N GLY A 231 23.09 -11.09 -6.20
CA GLY A 231 22.34 -10.48 -7.29
C GLY A 231 23.15 -9.42 -8.03
N PRO A 232 22.55 -8.72 -9.00
CA PRO A 232 23.17 -7.55 -9.60
C PRO A 232 23.50 -6.52 -8.51
N CYS A 233 24.64 -5.85 -8.65
CA CYS A 233 25.00 -4.76 -7.76
C CYS A 233 23.97 -3.63 -7.87
N THR A 234 23.48 -3.17 -6.72
CA THR A 234 22.54 -2.06 -6.60
C THR A 234 23.23 -0.85 -5.99
N TYR A 235 22.62 0.32 -6.15
CA TYR A 235 22.96 1.52 -5.41
C TYR A 235 22.21 1.56 -4.07
N GLN A 236 21.64 2.71 -3.71
CA GLN A 236 20.78 2.85 -2.55
C GLN A 236 19.47 2.10 -2.77
N ILE A 237 19.27 1.05 -1.98
CA ILE A 237 18.03 0.29 -2.00
C ILE A 237 16.90 1.22 -1.56
N CYS A 238 15.80 1.21 -2.28
CA CYS A 238 14.66 2.09 -2.00
C CYS A 238 13.31 1.40 -2.13
N TYR A 239 13.26 0.16 -2.62
CA TYR A 239 12.07 -0.67 -2.54
C TYR A 239 12.40 -2.09 -2.09
N LEU A 240 11.42 -2.75 -1.49
CA LEU A 240 11.48 -4.14 -1.09
C LEU A 240 10.08 -4.74 -1.08
N TYR A 241 9.94 -5.91 -1.68
CA TYR A 241 8.71 -6.68 -1.74
C TYR A 241 8.94 -8.11 -1.24
N LEU A 242 7.99 -8.61 -0.47
CA LEU A 242 7.90 -9.98 -0.01
C LEU A 242 6.79 -10.70 -0.77
N TYR A 243 7.01 -11.97 -1.08
CA TYR A 243 6.00 -12.83 -1.69
C TYR A 243 5.80 -14.05 -0.80
N ARG A 244 4.54 -14.33 -0.45
CA ARG A 244 4.16 -15.55 0.30
C ARG A 244 3.25 -16.42 -0.55
N SER A 245 3.51 -17.73 -0.56
CA SER A 245 2.62 -18.72 -1.16
C SER A 245 2.40 -19.89 -0.21
N GLY A 246 1.14 -20.14 0.14
CA GLY A 246 0.74 -21.16 1.09
C GLY A 246 -0.44 -20.70 1.95
N TYR A 247 -0.78 -21.49 2.96
CA TYR A 247 -2.00 -21.34 3.76
C TYR A 247 -1.74 -21.08 5.24
N ASP A 248 -0.50 -21.24 5.72
CA ASP A 248 -0.21 -21.13 7.15
C ASP A 248 -0.26 -19.66 7.61
N GLY A 249 0.21 -18.73 6.77
CA GLY A 249 0.36 -17.32 7.10
C GLY A 249 1.74 -17.00 7.67
N TRP A 250 2.10 -15.73 7.66
CA TRP A 250 3.35 -15.23 8.25
C TRP A 250 3.30 -13.71 8.43
N ILE A 251 3.79 -13.24 9.58
CA ILE A 251 3.85 -11.82 9.95
C ILE A 251 5.32 -11.42 10.17
N PRO A 252 6.02 -10.87 9.15
CA PRO A 252 7.30 -10.22 9.36
C PRO A 252 7.09 -8.94 10.16
N TYR A 253 7.98 -8.67 11.09
CA TYR A 253 8.06 -7.39 11.80
C TYR A 253 8.80 -6.36 10.95
N ASP A 254 10.06 -6.62 10.64
CA ASP A 254 10.90 -5.77 9.79
C ASP A 254 11.84 -6.59 8.90
N VAL A 255 12.30 -5.96 7.81
CA VAL A 255 13.32 -6.48 6.91
C VAL A 255 14.40 -5.43 6.72
N THR A 256 15.63 -5.74 7.11
CA THR A 256 16.80 -4.87 6.91
C THR A 256 17.71 -5.46 5.84
N VAL A 257 18.05 -4.65 4.83
CA VAL A 257 19.02 -5.04 3.80
C VAL A 257 20.33 -4.28 4.00
N TYR A 258 21.42 -5.03 4.13
CA TYR A 258 22.78 -4.54 4.19
C TYR A 258 23.45 -4.81 2.85
N ALA A 259 24.02 -3.77 2.25
CA ALA A 259 24.80 -3.86 1.02
C ALA A 259 26.19 -3.26 1.25
N TYR A 260 27.19 -3.77 0.53
CA TYR A 260 28.58 -3.35 0.72
C TYR A 260 28.81 -1.86 0.44
N ASN A 261 28.10 -1.28 -0.55
CA ASN A 261 28.31 0.09 -1.04
C ASN A 261 27.15 1.05 -0.75
N SER A 262 26.17 0.68 0.07
CA SER A 262 25.05 1.56 0.40
C SER A 262 24.62 1.45 1.86
N ARG A 263 23.87 2.46 2.33
CA ARG A 263 23.43 2.50 3.72
C ARG A 263 22.38 1.41 3.93
N PRO A 264 22.42 0.69 5.07
CA PRO A 264 21.39 -0.28 5.39
C PRO A 264 20.01 0.37 5.40
N VAL A 265 19.02 -0.32 4.83
CA VAL A 265 17.63 0.17 4.78
C VAL A 265 16.74 -0.84 5.46
N THR A 266 15.82 -0.36 6.29
CA THR A 266 14.84 -1.18 7.00
C THR A 266 13.44 -0.85 6.52
N PHE A 267 12.67 -1.90 6.23
CA PHE A 267 11.27 -1.85 5.85
C PHE A 267 10.43 -2.52 6.94
N TYR A 268 9.46 -1.80 7.48
CA TYR A 268 8.61 -2.27 8.58
C TYR A 268 7.27 -2.78 8.05
N TYR A 269 6.93 -4.02 8.37
CA TYR A 269 5.70 -4.68 7.90
C TYR A 269 4.71 -4.87 9.04
N ASN A 270 5.13 -5.60 10.07
CA ASN A 270 4.36 -6.04 11.25
C ASN A 270 2.92 -6.53 10.97
N GLU A 271 2.70 -7.16 9.83
CA GLU A 271 1.37 -7.61 9.39
C GLU A 271 1.39 -8.90 8.57
N LEU A 272 0.23 -9.52 8.43
CA LEU A 272 0.07 -10.75 7.67
C LEU A 272 0.32 -10.48 6.18
N ILE A 273 1.39 -11.09 5.64
CA ILE A 273 1.67 -11.01 4.21
C ILE A 273 0.56 -11.75 3.45
N PRO A 274 -0.10 -11.14 2.45
CA PRO A 274 -1.15 -11.83 1.71
C PRO A 274 -0.57 -12.96 0.84
N ALA A 275 -1.36 -14.00 0.60
CA ALA A 275 -0.93 -15.16 -0.19
C ALA A 275 -1.05 -14.88 -1.69
N GLY A 276 -0.08 -15.36 -2.48
CA GLY A 276 -0.13 -15.32 -3.94
C GLY A 276 0.24 -13.98 -4.57
N THR A 277 0.74 -13.03 -3.77
CA THR A 277 1.02 -11.65 -4.20
C THR A 277 2.34 -11.12 -3.64
N TRP A 278 2.92 -10.17 -4.38
CA TRP A 278 4.02 -9.33 -3.93
C TRP A 278 3.49 -8.19 -3.06
N TYR A 279 3.94 -8.12 -1.81
CA TYR A 279 3.55 -7.11 -0.84
C TYR A 279 4.80 -6.40 -0.31
N GLY A 280 4.81 -5.07 -0.35
CA GLY A 280 6.02 -4.32 -0.04
C GLY A 280 5.88 -2.82 -0.15
N PHE A 281 7.04 -2.16 -0.18
CA PHE A 281 7.18 -0.72 -0.19
C PHE A 281 8.07 -0.29 -1.35
N ASP A 282 7.70 0.79 -2.02
CA ASP A 282 8.53 1.47 -3.01
C ASP A 282 8.67 2.96 -2.67
N ASN A 283 9.87 3.32 -2.23
CA ASN A 283 10.23 4.67 -1.81
C ASN A 283 11.28 5.29 -2.76
N CYS A 284 11.41 4.78 -3.99
CA CYS A 284 12.45 5.26 -4.91
C CYS A 284 12.25 6.69 -5.40
N TYR A 285 11.04 7.23 -5.30
CA TYR A 285 10.74 8.62 -5.64
C TYR A 285 11.50 9.64 -4.78
N ASP A 286 11.74 9.35 -3.50
CA ASP A 286 12.53 10.24 -2.63
C ASP A 286 14.01 10.32 -3.07
N TYR A 287 14.51 9.29 -3.76
CA TYR A 287 15.88 9.23 -4.27
C TYR A 287 16.01 9.72 -5.72
N GLY A 288 14.94 9.69 -6.51
CA GLY A 288 14.90 10.23 -7.88
C GLY A 288 15.09 11.75 -7.93
N ALA A 289 14.57 12.49 -6.94
CA ALA A 289 14.79 13.93 -6.81
C ALA A 289 16.24 14.28 -6.44
N ALA A 290 16.91 13.45 -5.63
CA ALA A 290 18.31 13.63 -5.27
C ALA A 290 19.26 13.24 -6.42
N ALA A 291 18.94 12.18 -7.17
CA ALA A 291 19.73 11.72 -8.31
C ALA A 291 19.67 12.71 -9.50
N SER A 292 18.52 13.34 -9.74
CA SER A 292 18.36 14.36 -10.80
C SER A 292 19.01 15.70 -10.43
N ALA A 293 19.15 16.01 -9.14
CA ALA A 293 19.91 17.18 -8.68
C ALA A 293 21.43 16.99 -8.75
N ALA A 294 21.93 15.75 -8.63
CA ALA A 294 23.35 15.43 -8.73
C ALA A 294 23.88 15.32 -10.19
N MET A 295 22.98 15.40 -11.18
CA MET A 295 23.29 15.40 -12.61
C MET A 295 23.22 16.81 -13.25
N LYS A 296 23.03 17.88 -12.47
CA LYS A 296 23.18 19.28 -12.88
C LYS A 296 24.46 19.87 -12.30
#